data_AF-A0A9C9MJW1-F1
#
_entry.id   AF-A0A9C9MJW1-F1
#
_cell.length_a   1.000
_cell.length_b   1.000
_cell.length_c   1.000
_cell.angle_alpha   90.00
_cell.angle_beta   90.00
_cell.angle_gamma   90.00
#
_symmetry.space_group_name_H-M   'P 1'
#
loop_
_entity.id
_entity.type
_entity.pdbx_description
1 polymer ?
#
loop_
_entity_poly.entity_id
_entity_poly.type
_entity_poly.pdbx_seq_one_letter_code
_entity_poly.pdbx_strand_id
1 'polypeptide(L)'
;MRKSFSFILFGLLLFIILTSCRPPELEGAYVDYNAKRMDNALELAKQATEKYPDNPEAPYLLGQIYGEKGMFKEMMESFDKSLNISTQYE
;
A
#
# COMPACT_ATOMS: atom_id res chain seq x y z
N MET A 1 -40.78 -5.77 -5.37
CA MET A 1 -39.90 -4.66 -4.91
C MET A 1 -38.92 -5.07 -3.81
N ARG A 2 -39.32 -5.82 -2.75
CA ARG A 2 -38.42 -6.23 -1.65
C ARG A 2 -37.25 -7.16 -2.03
N LYS A 3 -37.44 -8.03 -3.04
CA LYS A 3 -36.39 -8.96 -3.53
C LYS A 3 -35.30 -8.25 -4.32
N SER A 4 -35.64 -7.30 -5.22
CA SER A 4 -34.65 -6.51 -5.97
C SER A 4 -33.76 -5.67 -5.07
N PHE A 5 -34.32 -5.08 -4.00
CA PHE A 5 -33.53 -4.35 -3.02
C PHE A 5 -32.52 -5.26 -2.28
N SER A 6 -32.92 -6.51 -1.99
CA SER A 6 -32.02 -7.51 -1.39
C SER A 6 -30.88 -7.94 -2.32
N PHE A 7 -31.13 -8.06 -3.63
CA PHE A 7 -30.08 -8.37 -4.61
C PHE A 7 -29.13 -7.19 -4.84
N ILE A 8 -29.64 -5.96 -4.82
CA ILE A 8 -28.82 -4.75 -4.90
C ILE A 8 -27.95 -4.62 -3.65
N LEU A 9 -28.50 -4.87 -2.45
CA LEU A 9 -27.75 -4.84 -1.20
C LEU A 9 -26.65 -5.92 -1.17
N PHE A 10 -26.96 -7.13 -1.65
CA PHE A 10 -25.99 -8.22 -1.76
C PHE A 10 -24.90 -7.92 -2.82
N GLY A 11 -25.28 -7.31 -3.94
CA GLY A 11 -24.33 -6.86 -4.96
C GLY A 11 -23.41 -5.73 -4.49
N LEU A 12 -23.93 -4.77 -3.71
CA LEU A 12 -23.13 -3.71 -3.09
C LEU A 12 -22.18 -4.25 -2.01
N LEU A 13 -22.62 -5.22 -1.20
CA LEU A 13 -21.76 -5.91 -0.25
C LEU A 13 -20.61 -6.65 -0.94
N LEU A 14 -20.88 -7.37 -2.03
CA LEU A 14 -19.85 -8.04 -2.84
C LEU A 14 -18.87 -7.05 -3.47
N PHE A 15 -19.36 -5.91 -3.95
CA PHE A 15 -18.51 -4.86 -4.51
C PHE A 15 -17.59 -4.24 -3.45
N ILE A 16 -18.11 -3.98 -2.25
CA ILE A 16 -17.33 -3.46 -1.11
C ILE A 16 -16.22 -4.46 -0.72
N ILE A 17 -16.53 -5.76 -0.64
CA ILE A 17 -15.57 -6.82 -0.31
C ILE A 17 -14.46 -6.92 -1.36
N LEU A 18 -14.77 -6.73 -2.64
CA LEU A 18 -13.79 -6.75 -3.73
C LEU A 18 -12.89 -5.50 -3.73
N THR A 19 -13.40 -4.35 -3.29
CA THR A 19 -12.62 -3.09 -3.21
C THR A 19 -11.85 -2.91 -1.90
N SER A 20 -12.15 -3.70 -0.85
CA SER A 20 -11.53 -3.56 0.47
C SER A 20 -10.18 -4.28 0.62
N CYS A 21 -9.66 -4.90 -0.44
CA CYS A 21 -8.38 -5.59 -0.35
C CYS A 21 -7.25 -4.57 -0.51
N ARG A 22 -6.36 -4.50 0.49
CA ARG A 22 -5.09 -3.77 0.38
C ARG A 22 -4.34 -4.28 -0.87
N PRO A 23 -3.63 -3.42 -1.61
CA PRO A 23 -2.93 -3.88 -2.79
C PRO A 23 -1.98 -5.05 -2.49
N PRO A 24 -2.03 -6.15 -3.28
CA PRO A 24 -1.31 -7.38 -2.92
C PRO A 24 0.21 -7.19 -2.88
N GLU A 25 0.75 -6.32 -3.72
CA GLU A 25 2.18 -5.96 -3.71
C GLU A 25 2.57 -5.24 -2.42
N LEU A 26 1.71 -4.33 -1.95
CA LEU A 26 1.94 -3.58 -0.72
C LEU A 26 1.85 -4.49 0.51
N GLU A 27 0.87 -5.39 0.52
CA GLU A 27 0.73 -6.38 1.58
C GLU A 27 1.91 -7.35 1.61
N GLY A 28 2.34 -7.86 0.46
CA GLY A 28 3.53 -8.70 0.34
C GLY A 28 4.79 -7.98 0.82
N ALA A 29 4.95 -6.70 0.48
CA ALA A 29 6.06 -5.88 0.94
C ALA A 29 6.11 -5.79 2.48
N TYR A 30 4.97 -5.59 3.15
CA TYR A 30 4.91 -5.58 4.61
C TYR A 30 5.25 -6.95 5.23
N VAL A 31 4.77 -8.03 4.63
CA VAL A 31 5.09 -9.40 5.09
C VAL A 31 6.59 -9.65 5.03
N ASP A 32 7.24 -9.29 3.92
CA ASP A 32 8.68 -9.44 3.75
C ASP A 32 9.47 -8.49 4.66
N TYR A 33 9.01 -7.25 4.82
CA TYR A 33 9.60 -6.27 5.75
C TYR A 33 9.62 -6.79 7.19
N ASN A 34 8.47 -7.28 7.68
CA ASN A 34 8.33 -7.84 9.02
C ASN A 34 9.17 -9.12 9.20
N ALA A 35 9.32 -9.92 8.15
CA ALA A 35 10.17 -11.10 8.15
C ALA A 35 11.66 -10.80 7.92
N LYS A 36 12.05 -9.52 7.88
CA LYS A 36 13.42 -9.05 7.61
C LYS A 36 14.00 -9.48 6.26
N ARG A 37 13.15 -9.85 5.29
CA ARG A 37 13.52 -10.12 3.89
C ARG A 37 13.57 -8.81 3.10
N MET A 38 14.56 -7.98 3.43
CA MET A 38 14.64 -6.58 2.97
C MET A 38 14.69 -6.41 1.45
N ASP A 39 15.31 -7.34 0.72
CA ASP A 39 15.42 -7.23 -0.75
C ASP A 39 14.07 -7.47 -1.44
N ASN A 40 13.33 -8.49 -1.01
CA ASN A 40 11.99 -8.75 -1.54
C ASN A 40 11.01 -7.64 -1.12
N ALA A 41 11.09 -7.18 0.13
CA ALA A 41 10.29 -6.07 0.62
C ALA A 41 10.49 -4.81 -0.25
N LEU A 42 11.75 -4.52 -0.59
CA LEU A 42 12.11 -3.40 -1.46
C LEU A 42 11.54 -3.56 -2.87
N GLU A 43 11.65 -4.75 -3.46
CA GLU A 43 11.09 -5.03 -4.79
C GLU A 43 9.57 -4.84 -4.82
N LEU A 44 8.86 -5.46 -3.86
CA LEU A 44 7.41 -5.38 -3.78
C LEU A 44 6.93 -3.95 -3.47
N ALA A 45 7.62 -3.21 -2.61
CA ALA A 45 7.25 -1.82 -2.31
C ALA A 45 7.47 -0.88 -3.51
N LYS A 46 8.51 -1.13 -4.33
CA LYS A 46 8.69 -0.43 -5.62
C LYS A 46 7.55 -0.73 -6.58
N GLN A 47 7.20 -2.00 -6.75
CA GLN A 47 6.06 -2.40 -7.59
C GLN A 47 4.76 -1.77 -7.12
N ALA A 48 4.52 -1.72 -5.81
CA ALA A 48 3.36 -1.04 -5.24
C ALA A 48 3.33 0.46 -5.58
N THR A 49 4.48 1.13 -5.54
CA THR A 49 4.56 2.57 -5.89
C THR A 49 4.30 2.81 -7.37
N GLU A 50 4.74 1.91 -8.25
CA GLU A 50 4.48 2.01 -9.69
C GLU A 50 3.01 1.72 -10.05
N LYS A 51 2.40 0.72 -9.40
CA LYS A 51 1.01 0.30 -9.68
C LYS A 51 -0.03 1.22 -9.04
N TYR A 52 0.29 1.80 -7.88
CA TYR A 52 -0.63 2.61 -7.09
C TYR A 52 -0.01 3.98 -6.77
N PRO A 53 0.20 4.84 -7.78
CA PRO A 53 0.90 6.11 -7.62
C PRO A 53 0.21 7.08 -6.65
N ASP A 54 -1.11 6.94 -6.46
CA ASP A 54 -1.91 7.78 -5.57
C ASP A 54 -2.04 7.18 -4.15
N ASN A 55 -1.35 6.07 -3.85
CA ASN A 55 -1.36 5.47 -2.53
C ASN A 55 -0.15 5.98 -1.71
N PRO A 56 -0.35 6.78 -0.65
CA PRO A 56 0.75 7.32 0.16
C PRO A 56 1.49 6.24 0.96
N GLU A 57 0.88 5.08 1.17
CA GLU A 57 1.44 4.00 1.99
C GLU A 57 2.64 3.31 1.33
N ALA A 58 2.62 3.14 0.01
CA ALA A 58 3.72 2.50 -0.72
C ALA A 58 5.05 3.28 -0.62
N PRO A 59 5.10 4.60 -0.90
CA PRO A 59 6.31 5.39 -0.68
C PRO A 59 6.68 5.52 0.80
N TYR A 60 5.71 5.49 1.73
CA TYR A 60 6.02 5.45 3.17
C TYR A 60 6.77 4.16 3.55
N LEU A 61 6.28 2.99 3.14
CA LEU A 61 6.94 1.71 3.41
C LEU A 61 8.33 1.64 2.75
N LEU A 62 8.49 2.17 1.52
CA LEU A 62 9.79 2.33 0.88
C LEU A 62 10.76 3.14 1.74
N GLY A 63 10.30 4.24 2.33
CA GLY A 63 11.07 5.04 3.27
C GLY A 63 11.56 4.21 4.46
N GLN A 64 10.67 3.46 5.10
CA GLN A 64 11.03 2.57 6.21
C GLN A 64 12.09 1.53 5.79
N ILE A 65 11.90 0.89 4.63
CA ILE A 65 12.84 -0.10 4.09
C ILE A 65 14.22 0.52 3.83
N TYR A 66 14.26 1.69 3.19
CA TYR A 66 15.53 2.38 2.94
C TYR A 66 16.22 2.81 4.24
N GLY A 67 15.46 3.23 5.24
CA GLY A 67 15.99 3.55 6.58
C GLY A 67 16.66 2.34 7.24
N GLU A 68 16.01 1.17 7.23
CA GLU A 68 16.59 -0.09 7.75
C GLU A 68 17.86 -0.51 6.99
N LYS A 69 17.98 -0.15 5.71
CA LYS A 69 19.18 -0.39 4.88
C LYS A 69 20.26 0.71 5.02
N GLY A 70 20.02 1.77 5.80
CA GLY A 70 20.94 2.91 5.94
C GLY A 70 20.99 3.85 4.72
N MET A 71 20.05 3.72 3.80
CA MET A 71 19.94 4.53 2.59
C MET A 71 19.12 5.80 2.86
N PHE A 72 19.67 6.71 3.68
CA PHE A 72 18.91 7.83 4.23
C PHE A 72 18.44 8.85 3.19
N LYS A 73 19.16 8.99 2.06
CA LYS A 73 18.74 9.89 0.99
C LYS A 73 17.44 9.39 0.35
N GLU A 74 17.42 8.14 -0.05
CA GLU A 74 16.26 7.47 -0.66
C GLU A 74 15.10 7.35 0.33
N MET A 75 15.40 7.17 1.62
CA MET A 75 14.41 7.23 2.69
C MET A 75 13.67 8.57 2.71
N MET A 76 14.41 9.69 2.77
CA MET A 76 13.82 11.03 2.78
C MET A 76 13.01 11.30 1.50
N GLU A 77 13.57 10.97 0.34
CA GLU A 77 12.85 11.11 -0.94
C GLU A 77 11.55 10.30 -0.98
N SER A 78 11.51 9.15 -0.32
CA SER A 78 10.31 8.30 -0.27
C SER A 78 9.28 8.84 0.72
N PHE A 79 9.70 9.34 1.89
CA PHE A 79 8.78 10.01 2.82
C PHE A 79 8.21 11.30 2.23
N ASP A 80 9.02 12.12 1.56
CA ASP A 80 8.55 13.33 0.88
C ASP A 80 7.48 12.99 -0.18
N LYS A 81 7.66 11.90 -0.93
CA LYS A 81 6.65 11.42 -1.87
C LYS A 81 5.35 11.01 -1.18
N SER A 82 5.43 10.31 -0.04
CA SER A 82 4.25 9.94 0.74
C SER A 82 3.47 11.17 1.21
N LEU A 83 4.18 12.16 1.77
CA LEU A 83 3.60 13.40 2.27
C LEU A 83 2.98 14.27 1.16
N ASN A 84 3.56 14.26 -0.04
CA ASN A 84 3.01 14.94 -1.21
C ASN A 84 1.67 14.34 -1.68
N ILE A 85 1.41 13.06 -1.37
CA ILE A 85 0.14 12.39 -1.71
C ILE A 85 -0.89 12.60 -0.60
N SER A 86 -0.47 12.47 0.67
CA SER A 86 -1.35 12.59 1.83
C SER A 86 -0.58 12.97 3.09
N THR A 87 -1.17 13.82 3.93
CA THR A 87 -0.65 14.19 5.25
C THR A 87 -0.88 13.11 6.32
N GLN A 88 -1.36 11.92 5.95
CA GLN A 88 -1.59 10.81 6.88
C GLN A 88 -0.30 10.33 7.58
N TYR A 89 0.86 10.56 6.96
CA TYR A 89 2.17 10.11 7.44
C TYR A 89 3.09 11.26 7.89
N GLU A 90 2.50 12.44 8.18
CA GLU A 90 3.18 13.59 8.83
C GLU A 90 3.41 13.33 10.33
#